data_AF-A0A7Y4Q9U6-F1
#
_entry.id   AF-A0A7Y4Q9U6-F1
#
_cell.length_a   1.000
_cell.length_b   1.000
_cell.length_c   1.000
_cell.angle_alpha   90.00
_cell.angle_beta   90.00
_cell.angle_gamma   90.00
#
_symmetry.space_group_name_H-M   'P 1'
#
loop_
_entity.id
_entity.type
_entity.pdbx_description
1 polymer ?
#
loop_
_entity_poly.entity_id
_entity_poly.type
_entity_poly.pdbx_seq_one_letter_code
_entity_poly.pdbx_strand_id
1 'polypeptide(L)'
;MATYIALAPNTSAITFLDRRINFFANKGLSAGQAYWPSPKMTINADGNIGIGIAPNSNSNSYKLAVAGSIGAWGEIRVFANGSTFPDYVFDPSYKLPTLEETEKYVKENRHLPEVPSAAEIEKEGMSLNGMNVILLKKVEELTLHLIELKKENSVLKTRIDKLEKKKK
;
A
#
# COMPACT_ATOMS: atom_id res chain seq x y z
N MET A 1 -15.81 28.38 23.27
CA MET A 1 -15.63 27.85 24.64
C MET A 1 -15.23 26.39 24.49
N ALA A 2 -13.97 26.04 24.76
CA ALA A 2 -13.59 24.62 24.77
C ALA A 2 -14.17 23.98 26.04
N THR A 3 -15.07 23.01 25.89
CA THR A 3 -15.65 22.30 27.04
C THR A 3 -14.61 21.29 27.52
N TYR A 4 -13.97 21.60 28.64
CA TYR A 4 -12.93 20.78 29.23
C TYR A 4 -13.54 19.62 30.03
N ILE A 5 -13.11 18.39 29.73
CA ILE A 5 -13.55 17.20 30.45
C ILE A 5 -12.41 16.76 31.36
N ALA A 6 -12.56 17.04 32.65
CA ALA A 6 -11.67 16.51 33.67
C ALA A 6 -12.02 15.04 33.92
N LEU A 7 -11.09 14.13 33.63
CA LEU A 7 -11.23 12.71 33.95
C LEU A 7 -10.42 12.39 35.20
N ALA A 8 -11.02 11.62 36.11
CA ALA A 8 -10.30 11.12 37.27
C ALA A 8 -9.16 10.17 36.85
N PRO A 9 -8.09 10.04 37.65
CA PRO A 9 -7.06 9.02 37.46
C PRO A 9 -7.67 7.64 37.20
N ASN A 10 -7.15 6.92 36.20
CA ASN A 10 -7.60 5.56 35.82
C ASN A 10 -9.03 5.45 35.27
N THR A 11 -9.68 6.56 34.91
CA THR A 11 -10.99 6.50 34.25
C THR A 11 -10.87 6.59 32.74
N SER A 12 -11.73 5.83 32.05
CA SER A 12 -11.97 5.95 30.62
C SER A 12 -13.30 6.66 30.41
N ALA A 13 -13.45 7.36 29.28
CA ALA A 13 -14.68 8.10 28.99
C ALA A 13 -14.98 8.16 27.50
N ILE A 14 -16.26 8.35 27.18
CA ILE A 14 -16.76 8.65 25.84
C ILE A 14 -17.49 9.99 25.90
N THR A 15 -17.24 10.85 24.92
CA THR A 15 -17.79 12.21 24.91
C THR A 15 -18.39 12.53 23.56
N PHE A 16 -19.52 13.24 23.56
CA PHE A 16 -20.24 13.69 22.37
C PHE A 16 -20.20 15.22 22.35
N LEU A 17 -19.22 15.81 21.67
CA LEU A 17 -18.99 17.26 21.66
C LEU A 17 -18.48 17.68 20.29
N ASP A 18 -18.79 18.90 19.85
CA ASP A 18 -18.26 19.51 18.63
C ASP A 18 -18.47 18.65 17.36
N ARG A 19 -19.61 17.94 17.32
CA ARG A 19 -19.96 16.97 16.26
C ARG A 19 -18.94 15.83 16.14
N ARG A 20 -18.33 15.43 17.26
CA ARG A 20 -17.37 14.32 17.35
C ARG A 20 -17.73 13.39 18.48
N ILE A 21 -17.40 12.12 18.30
CA ILE A 21 -17.38 11.10 19.35
C ILE A 21 -15.92 10.84 19.68
N ASN A 22 -15.52 11.14 20.92
CA ASN A 22 -14.16 10.92 21.39
C ASN A 22 -14.12 9.79 22.41
N PHE A 23 -13.13 8.89 22.27
CA PHE A 23 -12.84 7.82 23.20
C PHE A 23 -11.54 8.14 23.94
N PHE A 24 -11.62 8.21 25.26
CA PHE A 24 -10.48 8.46 26.13
C PHE A 24 -10.16 7.20 26.93
N ALA A 25 -8.89 6.81 26.91
CA ALA A 25 -8.35 5.76 27.77
C ALA A 25 -7.12 6.32 28.49
N ASN A 26 -7.16 6.30 29.82
CA ASN A 26 -6.09 6.78 30.66
C ASN A 26 -5.26 5.59 31.16
N LYS A 27 -3.93 5.68 31.02
CA LYS A 27 -3.00 4.81 31.73
C LYS A 27 -2.58 5.54 32.98
N GLY A 28 -3.04 5.13 34.16
CA GLY A 28 -2.29 5.33 35.41
C GLY A 28 -1.78 6.74 35.67
N LEU A 29 -2.56 7.64 36.28
CA LEU A 29 -1.98 8.88 36.80
C LEU A 29 -1.57 8.72 38.25
N SER A 30 -0.37 9.16 38.58
CA SER A 30 0.02 9.43 39.96
C SER A 30 -0.85 10.55 40.53
N ALA A 31 -1.28 10.42 41.79
CA ALA A 31 -2.11 11.42 42.45
C ALA A 31 -1.44 12.81 42.45
N GLY A 32 -2.20 13.87 42.13
CA GLY A 32 -1.76 15.27 42.21
C GLY A 32 -1.36 15.95 40.89
N GLN A 33 -1.47 15.27 39.74
CA GLN A 33 -1.21 15.86 38.42
C GLN A 33 -2.54 16.23 37.72
N ALA A 34 -2.64 17.47 37.22
CA ALA A 34 -3.74 17.87 36.33
C ALA A 34 -3.58 17.13 34.99
N TYR A 35 -4.58 16.32 34.62
CA TYR A 35 -4.54 15.53 33.40
C TYR A 35 -5.54 16.03 32.38
N TRP A 36 -5.01 16.37 31.20
CA TRP A 36 -5.77 16.72 30.03
C TRP A 36 -5.74 15.50 29.09
N PRO A 37 -6.77 14.64 29.14
CA PRO A 37 -6.78 13.43 28.33
C PRO A 37 -6.82 13.79 26.85
N SER A 38 -5.87 13.28 26.06
CA SER A 38 -5.98 13.30 24.59
C SER A 38 -6.82 12.11 24.14
N PRO A 39 -7.76 12.30 23.19
CA PRO A 39 -8.57 11.19 22.69
C PRO A 39 -7.68 10.14 22.01
N LYS A 40 -7.95 8.87 22.30
CA LYS A 40 -7.24 7.73 21.69
C LYS A 40 -7.89 7.29 20.39
N MET A 41 -9.21 7.46 20.29
CA MET A 41 -9.96 7.30 19.05
C MET A 41 -10.97 8.45 18.94
N THR A 42 -11.16 8.96 17.73
CA THR A 42 -12.17 9.99 17.45
C THR A 42 -12.93 9.62 16.19
N ILE A 43 -14.25 9.82 16.21
CA ILE A 43 -15.12 9.77 15.03
C ILE A 43 -15.66 11.18 14.81
N ASN A 44 -15.49 11.74 13.61
CA ASN A 44 -15.99 13.09 13.28
C ASN A 44 -17.36 13.06 12.58
N ALA A 45 -17.93 14.24 12.36
CA ALA A 45 -19.23 14.43 11.69
C ALA A 45 -19.27 13.87 10.26
N ASP A 46 -18.12 13.80 9.58
CA ASP A 46 -17.97 13.30 8.21
C ASP A 46 -17.84 11.76 8.18
N GLY A 47 -17.91 11.11 9.34
CA GLY A 47 -17.74 9.65 9.51
C GLY A 47 -16.29 9.19 9.41
N ASN A 48 -15.31 10.09 9.50
CA ASN A 48 -13.90 9.73 9.49
C ASN A 48 -13.45 9.35 10.92
N ILE A 49 -12.66 8.29 11.00
CA ILE A 49 -12.15 7.71 12.23
C ILE A 49 -10.64 7.96 12.32
N GLY A 50 -10.19 8.51 13.44
CA GLY A 50 -8.77 8.65 13.79
C GLY A 50 -8.44 7.80 15.01
N ILE A 51 -7.40 6.97 14.94
CA ILE A 51 -6.87 6.17 16.06
C ILE A 51 -5.43 6.64 16.33
N GLY A 52 -5.20 7.24 17.50
CA GLY A 52 -3.91 7.85 17.86
C GLY A 52 -3.54 9.11 17.06
N ILE A 53 -4.41 9.56 16.16
CA ILE A 53 -4.29 10.77 15.33
C ILE A 53 -5.65 11.44 15.20
N ALA A 54 -5.71 12.76 15.02
CA ALA A 54 -7.00 13.42 14.81
C ALA A 54 -7.57 13.06 13.42
N PRO A 55 -8.89 12.84 13.30
CA PRO A 55 -9.52 12.65 12.00
C PRO A 55 -9.25 13.90 11.16
N ASN A 56 -8.65 13.73 9.99
CA ASN A 56 -8.23 14.78 9.04
C ASN A 56 -6.91 15.51 9.35
N SER A 57 -6.06 15.03 10.27
CA SER A 57 -4.76 15.67 10.57
C SER A 57 -3.82 15.84 9.38
N ASN A 58 -4.00 15.09 8.28
CA ASN A 58 -2.99 14.96 7.22
C ASN A 58 -3.45 15.48 5.85
N SER A 59 -4.49 16.31 5.74
CA SER A 59 -5.09 16.81 4.48
C SER A 59 -5.65 15.75 3.50
N ASN A 60 -5.14 14.52 3.57
CA ASN A 60 -5.69 13.32 2.95
C ASN A 60 -6.90 12.85 3.77
N SER A 61 -8.06 12.86 3.12
CA SER A 61 -9.35 12.54 3.74
C SER A 61 -9.52 11.02 3.82
N TYR A 62 -8.69 10.34 4.61
CA TYR A 62 -8.88 8.92 4.90
C TYR A 62 -10.11 8.71 5.79
N LYS A 63 -10.95 7.73 5.44
CA LYS A 63 -12.05 7.30 6.32
C LYS A 63 -11.54 6.69 7.63
N LEU A 64 -10.38 6.06 7.60
CA LEU A 64 -9.69 5.55 8.79
C LEU A 64 -8.22 5.97 8.74
N ALA A 65 -7.79 6.79 9.70
CA ALA A 65 -6.40 7.19 9.90
C ALA A 65 -5.89 6.59 11.22
N VAL A 66 -4.74 5.91 11.17
CA VAL A 66 -4.14 5.25 12.34
C VAL A 66 -2.70 5.72 12.50
N ALA A 67 -2.34 6.21 13.69
CA ALA A 67 -0.95 6.42 14.07
C ALA A 67 -0.37 5.12 14.63
N GLY A 68 0.52 4.50 13.87
CA GLY A 68 1.17 3.22 14.20
C GLY A 68 0.78 2.08 13.26
N SER A 69 1.24 0.88 13.58
CA SER A 69 0.98 -0.32 12.77
C SER A 69 -0.39 -0.93 13.08
N ILE A 70 -1.06 -1.43 12.04
CA ILE A 70 -2.32 -2.17 12.17
C ILE A 70 -2.01 -3.66 12.08
N GLY A 71 -2.39 -4.42 13.10
CA GLY A 71 -2.36 -5.88 13.07
C GLY A 71 -3.73 -6.45 12.71
N ALA A 72 -3.78 -7.39 11.78
CA ALA A 72 -4.99 -8.13 11.43
C ALA A 72 -4.71 -9.64 11.55
N TRP A 73 -5.53 -10.35 12.33
CA TRP A 73 -5.42 -11.81 12.48
C TRP A 73 -6.14 -12.57 11.35
N GLY A 74 -7.10 -11.91 10.69
CA GLY A 74 -7.86 -12.46 9.58
C GLY A 74 -7.47 -11.83 8.24
N GLU A 75 -8.41 -11.82 7.30
CA GLU A 75 -8.21 -11.30 5.96
C GLU A 75 -8.54 -9.81 5.85
N ILE A 76 -7.72 -9.06 5.13
CA ILE A 76 -8.03 -7.70 4.68
C ILE A 76 -8.42 -7.79 3.20
N ARG A 77 -9.71 -7.60 2.90
CA ARG A 77 -10.22 -7.54 1.53
C ARG A 77 -10.26 -6.10 1.05
N VAL A 78 -9.58 -5.83 -0.06
CA VAL A 78 -9.68 -4.56 -0.76
C VAL A 78 -10.60 -4.74 -1.95
N PHE A 79 -11.73 -4.05 -1.94
CA PHE A 79 -12.62 -3.96 -3.10
C PHE A 79 -12.21 -2.75 -3.92
N ALA A 80 -11.75 -2.98 -5.15
CA ALA A 80 -11.52 -1.92 -6.10
C ALA A 80 -12.76 -1.77 -6.99
N ASN A 81 -13.30 -0.56 -7.11
CA ASN A 81 -14.41 -0.28 -8.03
C ASN A 81 -13.85 -0.18 -9.47
N GLY A 82 -13.81 -1.30 -10.20
CA GLY A 82 -13.46 -1.35 -11.63
C GLY A 82 -12.28 -2.26 -11.99
N SER A 83 -11.90 -2.26 -13.28
CA SER A 83 -10.80 -3.01 -13.92
C SER A 83 -9.42 -2.60 -13.41
N THR A 84 -9.18 -2.82 -12.14
CA THR A 84 -7.94 -2.42 -11.46
C THR A 84 -6.85 -3.48 -11.60
N PHE A 85 -7.22 -4.70 -12.03
CA PHE A 85 -6.28 -5.80 -12.23
C PHE A 85 -5.68 -5.78 -13.64
N PRO A 86 -4.39 -6.15 -13.78
CA PRO A 86 -3.64 -5.94 -15.00
C PRO A 86 -3.87 -6.97 -16.12
N ASP A 87 -5.03 -7.66 -16.15
CA ASP A 87 -5.36 -8.69 -17.16
C ASP A 87 -5.17 -8.22 -18.62
N TYR A 88 -5.21 -6.91 -18.86
CA TYR A 88 -4.92 -6.29 -20.15
C TYR A 88 -3.50 -6.55 -20.67
N VAL A 89 -2.55 -6.97 -19.83
CA VAL A 89 -1.17 -7.32 -20.24
C VAL A 89 -1.16 -8.49 -21.22
N PHE A 90 -2.19 -9.35 -21.19
CA PHE A 90 -2.36 -10.45 -22.13
C PHE A 90 -3.09 -10.07 -23.41
N ASP A 91 -3.55 -8.82 -23.55
CA ASP A 91 -4.20 -8.37 -24.77
C ASP A 91 -3.20 -8.32 -25.93
N PRO A 92 -3.55 -8.77 -27.15
CA PRO A 92 -2.65 -8.70 -28.32
C PRO A 92 -2.19 -7.28 -28.68
N SER A 93 -2.92 -6.24 -28.27
CA SER A 93 -2.55 -4.84 -28.45
C SER A 93 -1.63 -4.30 -27.35
N TYR A 94 -1.37 -5.07 -26.30
CA TYR A 94 -0.47 -4.67 -25.23
C TYR A 94 0.98 -4.60 -25.73
N LYS A 95 1.58 -3.42 -25.60
CA LYS A 95 2.98 -3.21 -25.96
C LYS A 95 3.86 -3.60 -24.77
N LEU A 96 4.32 -4.86 -24.77
CA LEU A 96 5.30 -5.36 -23.81
C LEU A 96 6.62 -4.59 -23.97
N PRO A 97 7.13 -3.91 -22.92
CA PRO A 97 8.44 -3.27 -22.97
C PRO A 97 9.55 -4.28 -23.22
N THR A 98 10.62 -3.91 -23.93
CA THR A 98 11.73 -4.86 -24.11
C THR A 98 12.59 -4.94 -22.86
N LEU A 99 13.37 -6.03 -22.74
CA LEU A 99 14.31 -6.18 -21.63
C LEU A 99 15.43 -5.13 -21.68
N GLU A 100 15.83 -4.68 -22.88
CA GLU A 100 16.81 -3.62 -23.05
C GLU A 100 16.27 -2.25 -22.60
N GLU A 101 15.03 -1.94 -22.95
CA GLU A 101 14.34 -0.73 -22.48
C GLU A 101 14.23 -0.72 -20.95
N THR A 102 13.86 -1.88 -20.38
CA THR A 102 13.77 -2.06 -18.94
C THR A 102 15.13 -1.95 -18.26
N GLU A 103 16.18 -2.57 -18.81
CA GLU A 103 17.54 -2.50 -18.29
C GLU A 103 18.05 -1.04 -18.27
N LYS A 104 17.83 -0.30 -19.37
CA LYS A 104 18.19 1.11 -19.46
C LYS A 104 17.49 1.92 -18.37
N TYR A 105 16.18 1.72 -18.21
CA TYR A 105 15.42 2.43 -17.18
C TYR A 105 15.92 2.12 -15.77
N VAL A 106 16.19 0.86 -15.45
CA VAL A 106 16.68 0.43 -14.14
C VAL A 106 18.07 1.01 -13.85
N LYS A 107 18.96 1.08 -14.85
CA LYS A 107 20.28 1.71 -14.69
C LYS A 107 20.18 3.20 -14.39
N GLU A 108 19.25 3.90 -15.03
CA GLU A 108 19.05 5.35 -14.88
C GLU A 108 18.31 5.70 -13.58
N ASN A 109 17.23 4.97 -13.25
CA ASN A 109 16.29 5.35 -12.19
C ASN A 109 16.39 4.50 -10.91
N ARG A 110 17.11 3.36 -10.95
CA ARG A 110 17.29 2.42 -9.81
C ARG A 110 16.01 1.79 -9.27
N HIS A 111 14.91 1.86 -10.01
CA HIS A 111 13.66 1.14 -9.75
C HIS A 111 13.03 0.71 -11.07
N LEU A 112 12.03 -0.17 -11.00
CA LEU A 112 11.29 -0.60 -12.19
C LEU A 112 10.39 0.52 -12.71
N PRO A 113 10.08 0.54 -14.02
CA PRO A 113 9.04 1.41 -14.57
C PRO A 113 7.73 1.24 -13.80
N GLU A 114 7.02 2.34 -13.57
CA GLU A 114 5.71 2.39 -12.87
C GLU A 114 5.75 2.03 -11.38
N VAL A 115 6.87 1.53 -10.86
CA VAL A 115 7.09 1.35 -9.42
C VAL A 115 7.60 2.67 -8.86
N PRO A 116 6.95 3.27 -7.85
CA PRO A 116 7.45 4.48 -7.21
C PRO A 116 8.82 4.25 -6.57
N SER A 117 9.66 5.27 -6.59
CA SER A 117 10.95 5.26 -5.92
C SER A 117 10.79 5.19 -4.40
N ALA A 118 11.82 4.74 -3.69
CA ALA A 118 11.79 4.67 -2.23
C ALA A 118 11.50 6.04 -1.59
N ALA A 119 12.03 7.11 -2.17
CA ALA A 119 11.83 8.49 -1.72
C ALA A 119 10.37 8.96 -1.90
N GLU A 120 9.72 8.57 -3.00
CA GLU A 120 8.29 8.86 -3.22
C GLU A 120 7.42 8.11 -2.23
N ILE A 121 7.72 6.83 -1.97
CA ILE A 121 7.00 6.02 -0.98
C ILE A 121 7.14 6.59 0.42
N GLU A 122 8.33 7.06 0.79
CA GLU A 122 8.58 7.66 2.09
C GLU A 122 7.78 8.96 2.28
N LYS A 123 7.64 9.75 1.21
CA LYS A 123 6.96 11.05 1.26
C LYS A 123 5.44 10.94 1.16
N GLU A 124 4.94 10.12 0.25
CA GLU A 124 3.52 10.10 -0.15
C GLU A 124 2.79 8.83 0.35
N GLY A 125 3.54 7.85 0.84
CA GLY A 125 3.03 6.52 1.17
C GLY A 125 2.73 5.70 -0.10
N MET A 126 2.29 4.46 0.09
CA MET A 126 1.78 3.65 -1.00
C MET A 126 0.48 2.97 -0.62
N SER A 127 -0.46 2.92 -1.57
CA SER A 127 -1.67 2.11 -1.45
C SER A 127 -1.32 0.62 -1.49
N LEU A 128 -1.79 -0.15 -0.50
CA LEU A 128 -1.65 -1.62 -0.49
C LEU A 128 -2.21 -2.25 -1.76
N ASN A 129 -3.34 -1.74 -2.27
CA ASN A 129 -3.94 -2.22 -3.51
C ASN A 129 -3.07 -1.86 -4.72
N GLY A 130 -2.59 -0.61 -4.78
CA GLY A 130 -1.75 -0.13 -5.87
C GLY A 130 -0.46 -0.93 -6.01
N MET A 131 0.20 -1.25 -4.88
CA MET A 131 1.39 -2.10 -4.87
C MET A 131 1.11 -3.48 -5.44
N ASN A 132 0.03 -4.13 -4.99
CA ASN A 132 -0.33 -5.48 -5.45
C ASN A 132 -0.67 -5.50 -6.94
N VAL A 133 -1.36 -4.47 -7.44
CA VAL A 133 -1.67 -4.33 -8.87
C VAL A 133 -0.40 -4.18 -9.71
N ILE A 134 0.51 -3.30 -9.29
CA ILE A 134 1.79 -3.10 -10.00
C ILE A 134 2.61 -4.41 -9.95
N LEU A 135 2.66 -5.08 -8.81
CA LEU A 135 3.36 -6.34 -8.66
C LEU A 135 2.81 -7.42 -9.60
N LEU A 136 1.48 -7.59 -9.64
CA LEU A 136 0.83 -8.52 -10.56
C LEU A 136 1.18 -8.20 -12.02
N LYS A 137 1.12 -6.92 -12.40
CA LYS A 137 1.48 -6.48 -13.75
C LYS A 137 2.91 -6.91 -14.11
N LYS A 138 3.86 -6.66 -13.22
CA LYS A 138 5.27 -7.04 -13.44
C LYS A 138 5.47 -8.54 -13.49
N VAL A 139 4.73 -9.32 -12.70
CA VAL A 139 4.76 -10.79 -12.76
C VAL A 139 4.23 -11.31 -14.10
N GLU A 140 3.17 -10.70 -14.64
CA GLU A 140 2.61 -11.05 -15.95
C GLU A 140 3.57 -10.70 -17.10
N GLU A 141 4.13 -9.50 -17.10
CA GLU A 141 5.17 -9.06 -18.06
C GLU A 141 6.38 -10.00 -18.03
N LEU A 142 6.88 -10.35 -16.83
CA LEU A 142 7.96 -11.31 -16.67
C LEU A 142 7.60 -12.70 -17.22
N THR A 143 6.34 -13.13 -17.01
CA THR A 143 5.86 -14.42 -17.54
C THR A 143 5.86 -14.42 -19.07
N LEU A 144 5.47 -13.32 -19.72
CA LEU A 144 5.53 -13.18 -21.18
C LEU A 144 6.97 -13.27 -21.70
N HIS A 145 7.92 -12.55 -21.07
CA HIS A 145 9.33 -12.64 -21.43
C HIS A 145 9.90 -14.06 -21.24
N LEU A 146 9.52 -14.76 -20.17
CA LEU A 146 9.96 -16.14 -19.94
C LEU A 146 9.43 -17.10 -21.01
N ILE A 147 8.18 -16.91 -21.48
CA ILE A 147 7.61 -17.69 -22.57
C ILE A 147 8.39 -17.45 -23.87
N GLU A 148 8.73 -16.20 -24.16
CA GLU A 148 9.54 -15.81 -25.33
C GLU A 148 10.95 -16.43 -25.28
N LEU A 149 11.67 -16.26 -24.16
CA LEU A 149 12.99 -16.85 -23.94
C LEU A 149 12.99 -18.37 -24.08
N LYS A 150 11.93 -19.05 -23.60
CA LYS A 150 11.81 -20.51 -23.76
C LYS A 150 11.64 -20.93 -25.22
N LYS A 151 10.89 -20.15 -26.01
CA LYS A 151 10.74 -20.39 -27.47
C LYS A 151 12.08 -20.22 -28.18
N GLU A 152 12.80 -19.14 -27.90
CA GLU A 152 14.13 -18.90 -28.47
C GLU A 152 15.12 -20.00 -28.10
N ASN A 153 15.15 -20.41 -26.82
CA ASN A 153 16.02 -21.48 -26.35
C ASN A 153 15.74 -22.82 -27.05
N SER A 154 14.46 -23.15 -27.28
CA SER A 154 14.08 -24.34 -28.05
C SER A 154 14.55 -24.29 -29.50
N VAL A 155 14.46 -23.12 -30.15
CA VAL A 155 14.99 -22.92 -31.51
C VAL A 155 16.51 -23.07 -31.54
N LEU A 156 17.22 -22.50 -30.56
CA LEU A 156 18.67 -22.61 -30.43
C LEU A 156 19.12 -24.06 -30.22
N LYS A 157 18.49 -24.80 -29.31
CA LYS A 157 18.76 -26.23 -29.09
C LYS A 157 18.58 -27.05 -30.36
N THR A 158 17.49 -26.82 -31.09
CA THR A 158 17.22 -27.50 -32.36
C THR A 158 18.30 -27.21 -33.41
N ARG A 159 18.82 -25.98 -33.45
CA ARG A 159 19.93 -25.60 -34.35
C ARG A 159 21.24 -26.28 -33.93
N ILE A 160 21.54 -26.32 -32.63
CA ILE A 160 22.73 -26.99 -32.09
C ILE A 160 22.70 -28.48 -32.46
N ASP A 161 21.59 -29.18 -32.21
CA ASP A 161 21.42 -30.60 -32.55
C ASP A 161 21.67 -30.88 -34.05
N LYS A 162 21.19 -29.99 -34.93
CA LYS A 162 21.40 -30.10 -36.38
C LYS A 162 22.86 -29.88 -36.77
N LEU A 163 23.56 -28.96 -36.11
CA LEU A 163 24.97 -28.68 -36.38
C LEU A 163 25.87 -29.81 -35.87
N GLU A 164 25.57 -30.38 -34.70
CA GLU A 164 26.30 -31.53 -34.16
C GLU A 164 26.14 -32.77 -35.04
N LYS A 165 24.94 -33.02 -35.56
CA LYS A 165 24.68 -34.13 -36.49
C LYS A 165 25.38 -33.97 -37.85
N LYS A 166 25.69 -32.73 -38.28
CA LYS A 166 26.46 -32.47 -39.51
C LYS A 166 27.97 -32.61 -39.34
N LYS A 167 28.47 -32.57 -38.10
CA LYS A 167 29.89 -32.73 -37.78
C LYS A 167 30.29 -34.18 -37.49
N LYS A 168 29.32 -35.08 -37.28
CA LYS A 168 29.49 -36.52 -37.28
C LYS A 168 29.34 -37.06 -38.70
#